data_AF-A0A960VM15-F1
#
_entry.id   AF-A0A960VM15-F1
#
_cell.length_a   1.000
_cell.length_b   1.000
_cell.length_c   1.000
_cell.angle_alpha   90.00
_cell.angle_beta   90.00
_cell.angle_gamma   90.00
#
_symmetry.space_group_name_H-M   'P 1'
#
loop_
_entity.id
_entity.type
_entity.pdbx_description
1 polymer ?
#
loop_
_entity_poly.entity_id
_entity_poly.type
_entity_poly.pdbx_seq_one_letter_code
_entity_poly.pdbx_strand_id
1 'polypeptide(L)'
;MDRYDPLVAPTSRAWFALDEDARIALVRHHHAEAGIDLPAAQLHAVIHVVIENQLLTGVVEVQEAMARLQAEGLDRHDALHAVGQVLVKHIHAVLEGNASSGEPTEAYLADVRGQTRARWLAGRGDTP
;
A
#
# COMPACT_ATOMS: atom_id res chain seq x y z
N MET A 1 11.83 -8.82 13.67
CA MET A 1 11.95 -9.52 12.38
C MET A 1 13.14 -8.95 11.64
N ASP A 2 13.78 -9.71 10.76
CA ASP A 2 15.01 -9.36 10.05
C ASP A 2 14.87 -9.39 8.51
N ARG A 3 13.77 -9.95 8.00
CA ARG A 3 13.40 -9.93 6.58
C ARG A 3 11.92 -9.61 6.39
N TYR A 4 11.61 -8.86 5.35
CA TYR A 4 10.24 -8.59 4.90
C TYR A 4 9.88 -9.45 3.69
N ASP A 5 8.65 -9.97 3.66
CA ASP A 5 8.05 -10.67 2.54
C ASP A 5 6.62 -10.12 2.35
N PRO A 6 6.34 -9.36 1.27
CA PRO A 6 5.02 -8.78 1.03
C PRO A 6 3.95 -9.83 0.73
N LEU A 7 4.34 -11.09 0.44
CA LEU A 7 3.39 -12.19 0.25
C LEU A 7 2.87 -12.74 1.59
N VAL A 8 3.54 -12.44 2.71
CA VAL A 8 3.20 -12.96 4.04
C VAL A 8 2.94 -11.81 4.98
N ALA A 9 1.72 -11.72 5.52
CA ALA A 9 1.37 -10.67 6.48
C ALA A 9 2.29 -10.75 7.72
N PRO A 10 2.98 -9.65 8.09
CA PRO A 10 3.77 -9.63 9.31
C PRO A 10 2.84 -9.72 10.54
N THR A 11 3.36 -10.22 11.66
CA THR A 11 2.60 -10.15 12.93
C THR A 11 2.73 -8.76 13.55
N SER A 12 1.66 -8.23 14.16
CA SER A 12 1.69 -6.91 14.80
C SER A 12 2.83 -6.79 15.83
N ARG A 13 3.07 -7.85 16.61
CA ARG A 13 4.16 -7.90 17.58
C ARG A 13 5.54 -7.74 16.93
N ALA A 14 5.80 -8.46 15.84
CA ALA A 14 7.11 -8.43 15.19
C ALA A 14 7.32 -7.13 14.39
N TRP A 15 6.25 -6.59 13.80
CA TRP A 15 6.28 -5.37 13.00
C TRP A 15 6.50 -4.12 13.86
N PHE A 16 5.72 -3.95 14.92
CA PHE A 16 5.80 -2.77 15.81
C PHE A 16 6.92 -2.85 16.85
N ALA A 17 7.68 -3.96 16.91
CA ALA A 17 8.92 -4.02 17.66
C ALA A 17 10.08 -3.29 16.94
N LEU A 18 9.91 -2.99 15.65
CA LEU A 18 10.86 -2.21 14.85
C LEU A 18 10.47 -0.72 14.89
N ASP A 19 11.46 0.15 14.81
CA ASP A 19 11.20 1.56 14.48
C ASP A 19 10.75 1.71 13.01
N GLU A 20 10.33 2.92 12.63
CA GLU A 20 9.86 3.20 11.28
C GLU A 20 10.97 3.03 10.22
N ASP A 21 12.18 3.54 10.49
CA ASP A 21 13.31 3.46 9.56
C ASP A 21 13.71 2.01 9.27
N ALA A 22 13.71 1.14 10.29
CA ALA A 22 13.98 -0.28 10.14
C ALA A 22 12.90 -0.97 9.28
N ARG A 23 11.62 -0.64 9.47
CA ARG A 23 10.53 -1.18 8.62
C ARG A 23 10.70 -0.73 7.17
N ILE A 24 10.98 0.54 6.94
CA ILE A 24 11.24 1.06 5.59
C ILE A 24 12.45 0.38 4.96
N ALA A 25 13.54 0.23 5.71
CA ALA A 25 14.76 -0.44 5.24
C ALA A 25 14.50 -1.89 4.83
N LEU A 26 13.72 -2.65 5.61
CA LEU A 26 13.35 -4.02 5.27
C LEU A 26 12.55 -4.11 3.96
N VAL A 27 11.58 -3.22 3.77
CA VAL A 27 10.79 -3.18 2.52
C VAL A 27 11.67 -2.81 1.32
N ARG A 28 12.56 -1.82 1.47
CA ARG A 28 13.51 -1.43 0.42
C ARG A 28 14.45 -2.57 0.06
N HIS A 29 14.99 -3.24 1.08
CA HIS A 29 15.92 -4.35 0.90
C HIS A 29 15.27 -5.48 0.12
N HIS A 30 14.03 -5.85 0.46
CA HIS A 30 13.27 -6.85 -0.28
C HIS A 30 13.20 -6.55 -1.79
N HIS A 31 12.82 -5.32 -2.17
CA HIS A 31 12.70 -4.95 -3.58
C HIS A 31 14.07 -4.88 -4.31
N ALA A 32 15.11 -4.45 -3.60
CA ALA A 32 16.48 -4.44 -4.14
C ALA A 32 17.00 -5.87 -4.38
N GLU A 33 16.77 -6.81 -3.45
CA GLU A 33 17.11 -8.22 -3.62
C GLU A 33 16.35 -8.89 -4.77
N ALA A 34 15.10 -8.48 -5.00
CA ALA A 34 14.28 -8.95 -6.11
C ALA A 34 14.74 -8.40 -7.48
N GLY A 35 15.75 -7.52 -7.52
CA GLY A 35 16.25 -6.92 -8.76
C GLY A 35 15.26 -5.95 -9.42
N ILE A 36 14.29 -5.44 -8.67
CA ILE A 36 13.28 -4.52 -9.18
C ILE A 36 13.83 -3.10 -9.09
N ASP A 37 14.15 -2.50 -10.23
CA ASP A 37 14.52 -1.09 -10.29
C ASP A 37 13.26 -0.23 -10.14
N LEU A 38 13.09 0.38 -8.96
CA LEU A 38 11.94 1.21 -8.65
C LEU A 38 12.35 2.69 -8.60
N PRO A 39 11.72 3.56 -9.41
CA PRO A 39 11.87 4.99 -9.22
C PRO A 39 11.39 5.36 -7.81
N ALA A 40 12.15 6.23 -7.13
CA ALA A 40 11.86 6.66 -5.76
C ALA A 40 11.64 5.49 -4.77
N ALA A 41 12.52 4.48 -4.76
CA ALA A 41 12.45 3.30 -3.89
C ALA A 41 12.19 3.61 -2.39
N GLN A 42 12.69 4.75 -1.90
CA GLN A 42 12.37 5.22 -0.54
C GLN A 42 10.88 5.50 -0.35
N LEU A 43 10.27 6.28 -1.26
CA LEU A 43 8.85 6.61 -1.21
C LEU A 43 7.99 5.35 -1.38
N HIS A 44 8.37 4.45 -2.29
CA HIS A 44 7.69 3.17 -2.47
C HIS A 44 7.64 2.37 -1.16
N ALA A 45 8.76 2.26 -0.46
CA ALA A 45 8.82 1.54 0.81
C ALA A 45 8.02 2.22 1.93
N VAL A 46 8.01 3.56 1.99
CA VAL A 46 7.15 4.30 2.92
C VAL A 46 5.68 3.96 2.67
N ILE A 47 5.23 3.93 1.41
CA ILE A 47 3.84 3.60 1.06
C ILE A 47 3.46 2.20 1.57
N HIS A 48 4.31 1.19 1.35
CA HIS A 48 4.10 -0.15 1.92
C HIS A 48 3.97 -0.11 3.44
N VAL A 49 4.87 0.59 4.13
CA VAL A 49 4.83 0.70 5.59
C VAL A 49 3.54 1.35 6.08
N VAL A 50 3.04 2.37 5.38
CA VAL A 50 1.75 2.99 5.70
C VAL A 50 0.60 2.00 5.57
N ILE A 51 0.53 1.24 4.47
CA ILE A 51 -0.55 0.26 4.26
C ILE A 51 -0.45 -0.91 5.25
N GLU A 52 0.75 -1.42 5.53
CA GLU A 52 0.98 -2.45 6.55
C GLU A 52 0.55 -1.97 7.94
N ASN A 53 0.88 -0.72 8.29
CA ASN A 53 0.42 -0.13 9.55
C ASN A 53 -1.11 -0.09 9.61
N GLN A 54 -1.80 0.36 8.55
CA GLN A 54 -3.26 0.41 8.48
C GLN A 54 -3.89 -0.99 8.65
N LEU A 55 -3.29 -2.02 8.05
CA LEU A 55 -3.74 -3.40 8.19
C LEU A 55 -3.60 -3.91 9.62
N LEU A 56 -2.46 -3.66 10.25
CA LEU A 56 -2.13 -4.16 11.57
C LEU A 56 -2.81 -3.38 12.71
N THR A 57 -3.20 -2.13 12.47
CA THR A 57 -3.99 -1.32 13.42
C THR A 57 -5.50 -1.49 13.26
N GLY A 58 -5.97 -2.12 12.19
CA GLY A 58 -7.39 -2.46 12.02
C GLY A 58 -8.22 -1.43 11.29
N VAL A 59 -7.66 -0.70 10.31
CA VAL A 59 -8.45 0.15 9.42
C VAL A 59 -9.35 -0.74 8.56
N VAL A 60 -10.65 -0.75 8.86
CA VAL A 60 -11.62 -1.71 8.33
C VAL A 60 -11.66 -1.69 6.81
N GLU A 61 -11.69 -0.50 6.20
CA GLU A 61 -11.75 -0.33 4.75
C GLU A 61 -10.55 -0.96 4.04
N VAL A 62 -9.37 -0.85 4.64
CA VAL A 62 -8.12 -1.37 4.10
C VAL A 62 -8.07 -2.89 4.27
N GLN A 63 -8.50 -3.41 5.42
CA GLN A 63 -8.61 -4.86 5.65
C GLN A 63 -9.60 -5.53 4.70
N GLU A 64 -10.79 -4.94 4.54
CA GLU A 64 -11.81 -5.44 3.61
C GLU A 64 -11.35 -5.36 2.16
N ALA A 65 -10.69 -4.26 1.76
CA ALA A 65 -10.13 -4.13 0.42
C ALA A 65 -9.05 -5.18 0.14
N MET A 66 -8.10 -5.38 1.06
CA MET A 66 -7.07 -6.41 0.91
C MET A 66 -7.66 -7.81 0.81
N ALA A 67 -8.61 -8.16 1.69
CA ALA A 67 -9.28 -9.46 1.65
C ALA A 67 -10.01 -9.68 0.33
N ARG A 68 -10.74 -8.67 -0.16
CA ARG A 68 -11.44 -8.72 -1.45
C ARG A 68 -10.48 -8.87 -2.62
N LEU A 69 -9.44 -8.05 -2.70
CA LEU A 69 -8.46 -8.09 -3.79
C LEU A 69 -7.77 -9.45 -3.89
N GLN A 70 -7.43 -10.05 -2.75
CA GLN A 70 -6.87 -11.39 -2.69
C GLN A 70 -7.88 -12.46 -3.11
N ALA A 71 -9.16 -12.34 -2.70
CA ALA A 71 -10.23 -13.24 -3.14
C ALA A 71 -10.52 -13.12 -4.65
N GLU A 72 -10.29 -11.94 -5.24
CA GLU A 72 -10.38 -11.69 -6.68
C GLU A 72 -9.16 -12.22 -7.46
N GLY A 73 -8.14 -12.73 -6.77
CA GLY A 73 -6.99 -13.42 -7.37
C GLY A 73 -5.73 -12.59 -7.50
N LEU A 74 -5.62 -11.45 -6.80
CA LEU A 74 -4.32 -10.81 -6.60
C LEU A 74 -3.53 -11.52 -5.51
N ASP A 75 -2.22 -11.61 -5.68
CA ASP A 75 -1.37 -11.92 -4.53
C ASP A 75 -1.36 -10.74 -3.55
N ARG A 76 -0.84 -10.97 -2.35
CA ARG A 76 -0.83 -9.96 -1.29
C ARG A 76 0.02 -8.74 -1.64
N HIS A 77 1.12 -8.93 -2.39
CA HIS A 77 2.02 -7.85 -2.79
C HIS A 77 1.31 -6.93 -3.80
N ASP A 78 0.65 -7.52 -4.78
CA ASP A 78 -0.17 -6.81 -5.75
C ASP A 78 -1.37 -6.10 -5.10
N ALA A 79 -1.97 -6.70 -4.08
CA ALA A 79 -3.04 -6.05 -3.31
C ALA A 79 -2.51 -4.84 -2.50
N LEU A 80 -1.32 -4.94 -1.89
CA LEU A 80 -0.64 -3.83 -1.22
C LEU A 80 -0.39 -2.68 -2.20
N HIS A 81 0.09 -2.99 -3.40
CA HIS A 81 0.29 -1.98 -4.46
C HIS A 81 -1.02 -1.34 -4.90
N ALA A 82 -2.08 -2.13 -5.10
CA ALA A 82 -3.38 -1.63 -5.52
C ALA A 82 -3.99 -0.64 -4.52
N VAL A 83 -3.84 -0.88 -3.21
CA VAL A 83 -4.25 0.07 -2.16
C VAL A 83 -3.30 1.27 -2.08
N GLY A 84 -1.99 1.02 -2.17
CA GLY A 84 -0.95 2.07 -2.15
C GLY A 84 -1.11 3.08 -3.28
N GLN A 85 -1.53 2.66 -4.48
CA GLN A 85 -1.81 3.54 -5.61
C GLN A 85 -2.94 4.53 -5.28
N VAL A 86 -3.99 4.07 -4.58
CA VAL A 86 -5.08 4.94 -4.12
C VAL A 86 -4.54 5.99 -3.16
N LEU A 87 -3.72 5.59 -2.18
CA LEU A 87 -3.11 6.52 -1.24
C LEU A 87 -2.28 7.60 -1.97
N VAL A 88 -1.43 7.21 -2.92
CA VAL A 88 -0.60 8.15 -3.69
C VAL A 88 -1.45 9.15 -4.47
N LYS A 89 -2.53 8.68 -5.13
CA LYS A 89 -3.46 9.57 -5.85
C LYS A 89 -4.06 10.63 -4.93
N HIS A 90 -4.46 10.26 -3.72
CA HIS A 90 -5.05 11.18 -2.75
C HIS A 90 -4.02 12.15 -2.16
N ILE A 91 -2.81 11.69 -1.84
CA ILE A 91 -1.71 12.58 -1.41
C ILE A 91 -1.40 13.61 -2.50
N HIS A 92 -1.31 13.18 -3.76
CA HIS A 92 -1.04 14.07 -4.89
C HIS A 92 -2.12 15.14 -5.02
N ALA A 93 -3.41 14.76 -4.98
CA ALA A 93 -4.52 15.71 -5.06
C ALA A 93 -4.50 16.74 -3.93
N VAL A 94 -4.15 16.34 -2.70
CA VAL A 94 -3.99 17.26 -1.56
C VAL A 94 -2.85 18.24 -1.80
N LEU A 95 -1.68 17.76 -2.27
CA LEU A 95 -0.51 18.60 -2.51
C LEU A 95 -0.74 19.62 -3.64
N GLU A 96 -1.54 19.28 -4.65
CA GLU A 96 -1.90 20.18 -5.75
C GLU A 96 -3.03 21.18 -5.39
N GLY A 97 -3.65 21.06 -4.21
CA GLY A 97 -4.84 21.83 -3.87
C GLY A 97 -6.10 21.41 -4.65
N ASN A 98 -6.06 20.23 -5.28
CA ASN A 98 -7.13 19.63 -6.07
C ASN A 98 -7.99 18.65 -5.24
N ALA A 99 -7.78 18.56 -3.93
CA ALA A 99 -8.59 17.71 -3.07
C ALA A 99 -10.07 18.13 -3.14
N SER A 100 -10.96 17.13 -3.21
CA SER A 100 -12.40 17.37 -3.14
C SER A 100 -12.75 18.17 -1.89
N SER A 101 -13.83 18.96 -1.93
CA SER A 101 -14.27 19.83 -0.83
C SER A 101 -14.70 19.09 0.46
N GLY A 102 -14.60 17.76 0.52
CA GLY A 102 -14.85 16.93 1.70
C GLY A 102 -13.58 16.68 2.53
N GLU A 103 -13.70 15.84 3.55
CA GLU A 103 -12.54 15.44 4.36
C GLU A 103 -11.63 14.48 3.53
N PRO A 104 -10.33 14.79 3.35
CA PRO A 104 -9.45 14.02 2.47
C PRO A 104 -9.30 12.54 2.85
N THR A 105 -9.33 12.20 4.14
CA THR A 105 -9.22 10.83 4.64
C THR A 105 -10.47 10.01 4.29
N GLU A 106 -11.67 10.56 4.44
CA GLU A 106 -12.94 9.94 4.08
C GLU A 106 -12.99 9.62 2.58
N ALA A 107 -12.55 10.55 1.74
CA ALA A 107 -12.45 10.36 0.29
C ALA A 107 -11.46 9.23 -0.06
N TYR A 108 -10.29 9.20 0.58
CA TYR A 108 -9.31 8.12 0.45
C TYR A 108 -9.91 6.76 0.81
N LEU A 109 -10.53 6.64 1.99
CA LEU A 109 -11.11 5.39 2.49
C LEU A 109 -12.28 4.91 1.62
N ALA A 110 -13.08 5.83 1.06
CA ALA A 110 -14.12 5.50 0.09
C ALA A 110 -13.54 4.90 -1.19
N ASP A 111 -12.46 5.46 -1.73
CA ASP A 111 -11.79 4.93 -2.93
C ASP A 111 -11.11 3.58 -2.65
N VAL A 112 -10.51 3.39 -1.45
CA VAL A 112 -9.98 2.08 -1.02
C VAL A 112 -11.08 1.02 -0.99
N ARG A 113 -12.25 1.33 -0.41
CA ARG A 113 -13.42 0.41 -0.45
C ARG A 113 -13.86 0.08 -1.86
N GLY A 114 -13.74 1.02 -2.80
CA GLY A 114 -14.09 0.84 -4.20
C GLY A 114 -13.06 0.10 -5.05
N GLN A 115 -11.89 -0.22 -4.50
CA GLN A 115 -10.80 -0.82 -5.27
C GLN A 115 -11.04 -2.30 -5.55
N THR A 116 -10.78 -2.72 -6.80
CA THR A 116 -10.95 -4.09 -7.28
C THR A 116 -9.78 -4.50 -8.16
N ARG A 117 -9.59 -5.81 -8.39
CA ARG A 117 -8.63 -6.36 -9.34
C ARG A 117 -8.83 -5.79 -10.73
N ALA A 118 -10.08 -5.63 -11.17
CA ALA A 118 -10.37 -5.04 -12.47
C ALA A 118 -9.86 -3.60 -12.58
N ARG A 119 -10.07 -2.78 -11.54
CA ARG A 119 -9.54 -1.40 -11.49
C ARG A 119 -8.02 -1.36 -11.43
N TRP A 120 -7.41 -2.24 -10.64
CA TRP A 120 -5.95 -2.38 -10.58
C TRP A 120 -5.34 -2.72 -11.95
N LEU A 121 -5.90 -3.73 -12.63
CA LEU A 121 -5.40 -4.13 -13.96
C LEU A 121 -5.62 -3.04 -15.02
N ALA A 122 -6.74 -2.32 -14.96
CA ALA A 122 -6.98 -1.18 -15.85
C ALA A 122 -5.94 -0.07 -15.61
N GLY A 123 -5.63 0.25 -14.35
CA GLY A 123 -4.63 1.26 -13.99
C GLY A 123 -3.18 0.89 -14.34
N ARG A 124 -2.85 -0.40 -14.50
CA ARG A 124 -1.54 -0.83 -15.00
C ARG A 124 -1.36 -0.61 -16.50
N GLY A 125 -2.46 -0.61 -17.26
CA GLY A 125 -2.46 -0.42 -18.72
C GLY A 125 -2.13 0.99 -19.19
N ASP A 126 -2.15 1.97 -18.28
CA ASP A 126 -1.87 3.39 -18.55
C ASP A 126 -0.41 3.79 -18.27
N THR A 127 0.52 2.83 -18.29
CA THR A 127 1.96 3.16 -18.26
C THR A 127 2.40 3.41 -19.71
N PRO A 128 2.81 4.64 -20.10
CA PRO A 128 3.32 4.92 -21.44
C PRO A 128 4.60 4.14 -21.77
#